data_AF-A0A2D4IVX8-F1
#
_entry.id   AF-A0A2D4IVX8-F1
#
_cell.length_a   1.000
_cell.length_b   1.000
_cell.length_c   1.000
_cell.angle_alpha   90.00
_cell.angle_beta   90.00
_cell.angle_gamma   90.00
#
_symmetry.space_group_name_H-M   'P 1'
#
loop_
_entity.id
_entity.type
_entity.pdbx_description
1 polymer ?
#
loop_
_entity_poly.entity_id
_entity_poly.type
_entity_poly.pdbx_seq_one_letter_code
_entity_poly.pdbx_strand_id
1 'polypeptide(L)'
;CGNVLNCGKHNCTQICHSGKCLPCELIVKQVCYCGNASREVLCGASKDWFSCLRTCGKKLSCGMHSCEQVCHPEACQPCPRLPQIVHCCPCGQTSLSKLLELGCMERKLCTDPIPSCGRTCGKPLPCSSYDAVHTCENLCHEGECGQCSRTSKVYCRCALKLKEVPCASLKNQVKVPFLCDKRCNKKLSCGRHKCNETCCVDKDHKCSLICGRKLNCGIHRCEEPCHRGNCQKCWQTSFEELTCYCGGSVIYPPVPCGTRPPECKNPCTRPHECDHPVYHSCHSEEKCPPCTYLVQKWCMGRHELRSNIPCYLTDISCGLSCDRMLKCGMHKCKRICHKGECLIDEECRQPCTILRLHCNHPCMSPC
;
A
#
# COMPACT_ATOMS: atom_id res chain seq x y z
N CYS A 1 63.30 -15.44 0.18
CA CYS A 1 63.63 -14.23 0.93
C CYS A 1 63.98 -14.56 2.39
N GLY A 2 63.72 -15.79 2.88
CA GLY A 2 64.23 -16.26 4.18
C GLY A 2 63.56 -15.66 5.41
N ASN A 3 62.69 -14.67 5.25
CA ASN A 3 61.98 -14.00 6.33
C ASN A 3 60.98 -14.93 7.02
N VAL A 4 60.82 -14.77 8.33
CA VAL A 4 59.83 -15.51 9.13
C VAL A 4 58.41 -15.14 8.66
N LEU A 5 57.61 -16.16 8.37
CA LEU A 5 56.21 -16.03 7.95
C LEU A 5 55.32 -15.57 9.10
N ASN A 6 54.08 -15.19 8.79
CA ASN A 6 53.06 -14.73 9.75
C ASN A 6 52.83 -15.66 10.96
N CYS A 7 53.20 -16.93 10.86
CA CYS A 7 53.07 -17.93 11.91
C CYS A 7 54.21 -17.92 12.95
N GLY A 8 55.26 -17.12 12.77
CA GLY A 8 56.38 -16.98 13.71
C GLY A 8 57.32 -18.19 13.84
N LYS A 9 56.98 -19.33 13.21
CA LYS A 9 57.74 -20.60 13.31
C LYS A 9 58.35 -21.08 11.98
N HIS A 10 57.86 -20.59 10.83
CA HIS A 10 58.29 -21.03 9.50
C HIS A 10 58.87 -19.88 8.68
N ASN A 11 59.76 -20.18 7.73
CA ASN A 11 60.45 -19.18 6.91
C ASN A 11 59.96 -19.22 5.46
N CYS A 12 59.98 -18.06 4.78
CA CYS A 12 59.51 -17.91 3.41
C CYS A 12 60.44 -18.61 2.40
N THR A 13 59.89 -19.61 1.69
CA THR A 13 60.57 -20.42 0.68
C THR A 13 60.66 -19.76 -0.70
N GLN A 14 59.93 -18.66 -0.93
CA GLN A 14 59.91 -17.97 -2.22
C GLN A 14 61.20 -17.20 -2.46
N ILE A 15 61.76 -17.27 -3.67
CA ILE A 15 62.89 -16.45 -4.10
C ILE A 15 62.36 -15.00 -4.25
N CYS A 16 63.12 -14.03 -3.73
CA CYS A 16 62.78 -12.60 -3.55
C CYS A 16 61.50 -12.09 -4.24
N HIS A 17 60.54 -11.60 -3.44
CA HIS A 17 59.26 -11.06 -3.90
C HIS A 17 59.02 -9.64 -3.36
N SER A 18 58.17 -8.87 -4.05
CA SER A 18 57.78 -7.52 -3.63
C SER A 18 56.49 -7.57 -2.80
N GLY A 19 56.52 -7.05 -1.57
CA GLY A 19 55.38 -7.04 -0.65
C GLY A 19 55.54 -7.95 0.58
N LYS A 20 54.54 -8.01 1.46
CA LYS A 20 54.54 -8.89 2.64
C LYS A 20 54.56 -10.35 2.20
N CYS A 21 55.29 -11.20 2.94
CA CYS A 21 55.34 -12.64 2.66
C CYS A 21 53.92 -13.23 2.75
N LEU A 22 53.61 -14.17 1.85
CA LEU A 22 52.35 -14.91 1.88
C LEU A 22 52.19 -15.64 3.22
N PRO A 23 50.96 -15.79 3.75
CA PRO A 23 50.73 -16.53 4.98
C PRO A 23 51.16 -17.99 4.84
N CYS A 24 51.55 -18.60 5.96
CA CYS A 24 52.01 -19.98 5.99
C CYS A 24 50.91 -20.96 5.51
N GLU A 25 51.19 -21.70 4.44
CA GLU A 25 50.27 -22.68 3.85
C GLU A 25 50.34 -24.07 4.54
N LEU A 26 51.21 -24.21 5.55
CA LEU A 26 51.31 -25.47 6.29
C LEU A 26 50.07 -25.70 7.15
N ILE A 27 49.50 -26.90 7.03
CA ILE A 27 48.35 -27.33 7.81
C ILE A 27 48.85 -27.87 9.16
N VAL A 28 48.37 -27.27 10.26
CA VAL A 28 48.63 -27.73 11.63
C VAL A 28 47.38 -28.34 12.24
N LYS A 29 47.56 -29.44 12.98
CA LYS A 29 46.50 -30.10 13.74
C LYS A 29 46.28 -29.39 15.07
N GLN A 30 45.18 -28.67 15.21
CA GLN A 30 44.71 -28.12 16.48
C GLN A 30 43.85 -29.13 17.21
N VAL A 31 44.01 -29.23 18.52
CA VAL A 31 43.19 -30.08 19.40
C VAL A 31 42.24 -29.22 20.24
N CYS A 32 41.05 -29.73 20.55
CA CYS A 32 40.12 -28.99 21.41
C CYS A 32 40.65 -28.91 22.84
N TYR A 33 40.20 -27.93 23.62
CA TYR A 33 40.48 -27.88 25.07
C TYR A 33 40.05 -29.15 25.81
N CYS A 34 39.11 -29.90 25.23
CA CYS A 34 38.61 -31.18 25.71
C CYS A 34 39.42 -32.41 25.32
N GLY A 35 40.37 -32.32 24.38
CA GLY A 35 41.05 -33.47 23.76
C GLY A 35 40.20 -34.37 22.83
N ASN A 36 38.87 -34.25 22.85
CA ASN A 36 37.95 -35.14 22.12
C ASN A 36 37.79 -34.82 20.61
N ALA A 37 38.24 -33.65 20.15
CA ALA A 37 38.15 -33.21 18.76
C ALA A 37 39.48 -32.64 18.30
N SER A 38 39.85 -32.89 17.06
CA SER A 38 40.95 -32.19 16.40
C SER A 38 40.51 -31.67 15.05
N ARG A 39 41.03 -30.52 14.64
CA ARG A 39 40.81 -29.94 13.32
C ARG A 39 42.15 -29.53 12.69
N GLU A 40 42.17 -29.51 11.38
CA GLU A 40 43.31 -29.08 10.59
C GLU A 40 43.09 -27.64 10.15
N VAL A 41 44.03 -26.74 10.47
CA VAL A 41 43.95 -25.33 10.09
C VAL A 41 45.30 -24.83 9.59
N LEU A 42 45.29 -23.73 8.83
CA LEU A 42 46.52 -23.08 8.40
C LEU A 42 47.33 -22.56 9.58
N CYS A 43 48.63 -22.77 9.53
CA CYS A 43 49.58 -22.34 10.54
C CYS A 43 49.53 -20.81 10.72
N GLY A 44 49.23 -20.34 11.94
CA GLY A 44 49.10 -18.91 12.27
C GLY A 44 47.69 -18.32 12.15
N ALA A 45 46.66 -19.12 11.81
CA ALA A 45 45.28 -18.65 11.70
C ALA A 45 44.56 -18.46 13.06
N SER A 46 44.94 -19.21 14.11
CA SER A 46 44.37 -19.06 15.46
C SER A 46 45.28 -19.67 16.55
N LYS A 47 44.95 -19.44 17.83
CA LYS A 47 45.58 -20.06 19.02
C LYS A 47 45.62 -21.59 18.90
N ASP A 48 46.64 -22.24 19.49
CA ASP A 48 46.91 -23.69 19.33
C ASP A 48 45.75 -24.62 19.78
N TRP A 49 44.83 -24.13 20.62
CA TRP A 49 43.62 -24.84 21.07
C TRP A 49 42.33 -24.13 20.67
N PHE A 50 41.27 -24.92 20.44
CA PHE A 50 39.94 -24.43 20.09
C PHE A 50 38.83 -25.04 20.94
N SER A 51 37.68 -24.37 21.02
CA SER A 51 36.45 -24.96 21.57
C SER A 51 35.72 -25.72 20.47
N CYS A 52 35.46 -27.02 20.67
CA CYS A 52 34.77 -27.84 19.68
C CYS A 52 33.23 -27.71 19.75
N LEU A 53 32.70 -26.84 20.62
CA LEU A 53 31.27 -26.63 20.87
C LEU A 53 30.48 -27.88 21.31
N ARG A 54 31.16 -29.02 21.53
CA ARG A 54 30.58 -30.23 22.13
C ARG A 54 30.70 -30.14 23.66
N THR A 55 29.92 -30.95 24.36
CA THR A 55 30.05 -31.14 25.80
C THR A 55 31.47 -31.62 26.14
N CYS A 56 32.06 -31.06 27.19
CA CYS A 56 33.46 -31.25 27.55
C CYS A 56 33.77 -32.71 27.90
N GLY A 57 32.89 -33.37 28.67
CA GLY A 57 32.95 -34.80 28.95
C GLY A 57 34.06 -35.25 29.91
N LYS A 58 34.97 -34.35 30.31
CA LYS A 58 36.01 -34.64 31.30
C LYS A 58 35.39 -35.05 32.64
N LYS A 59 35.94 -36.09 33.29
CA LYS A 59 35.53 -36.47 34.64
C LYS A 59 35.83 -35.32 35.61
N LEU A 60 34.82 -34.92 36.38
CA LEU A 60 34.95 -33.91 37.43
C LEU A 60 35.77 -34.47 38.60
N SER A 61 36.20 -33.60 39.51
CA SER A 61 37.01 -33.96 40.70
C SER A 61 36.37 -35.02 41.60
N CYS A 62 35.06 -35.23 41.50
CA CYS A 62 34.34 -36.28 42.22
C CYS A 62 34.48 -37.69 41.61
N GLY A 63 35.11 -37.84 40.43
CA GLY A 63 35.35 -39.12 39.76
C GLY A 63 34.13 -39.80 39.14
N MET A 64 32.91 -39.43 39.57
CA MET A 64 31.65 -40.08 39.20
C MET A 64 30.79 -39.29 38.20
N HIS A 65 30.99 -37.98 38.09
CA HIS A 65 30.24 -37.12 37.16
C HIS A 65 31.16 -36.55 36.08
N SER A 66 30.65 -36.41 34.86
CA SER A 66 31.33 -35.77 33.73
C SER A 66 30.92 -34.30 33.58
N CYS A 67 31.81 -33.46 33.05
CA CYS A 67 31.52 -32.07 32.76
C CYS A 67 30.50 -31.94 31.62
N GLU A 68 29.31 -31.43 31.95
CA GLU A 68 28.22 -31.17 30.99
C GLU A 68 28.34 -29.81 30.29
N GLN A 69 29.33 -28.99 30.66
CA GLN A 69 29.55 -27.68 30.02
C GLN A 69 30.08 -27.84 28.60
N VAL A 70 29.77 -26.87 27.74
CA VAL A 70 30.38 -26.75 26.41
C VAL A 70 31.90 -26.64 26.55
N CYS A 71 32.65 -27.21 25.62
CA CYS A 71 34.11 -27.21 25.61
C CYS A 71 34.66 -25.81 25.95
N HIS A 72 35.32 -25.72 27.10
CA HIS A 72 35.77 -24.47 27.70
C HIS A 72 37.29 -24.51 27.91
N PRO A 73 37.97 -23.34 27.93
CA PRO A 73 39.42 -23.27 28.10
C PRO A 73 39.89 -23.50 29.53
N GLU A 74 39.08 -23.15 30.53
CA GLU A 74 39.44 -23.22 31.95
C GLU A 74 39.37 -24.66 32.51
N ALA A 75 39.90 -24.88 33.71
CA ALA A 75 39.71 -26.14 34.42
C ALA A 75 38.22 -26.39 34.71
N CYS A 76 37.77 -27.65 34.68
CA CYS A 76 36.37 -27.98 34.96
C CYS A 76 36.01 -27.62 36.40
N GLN A 77 34.86 -26.99 36.58
CA GLN A 77 34.32 -26.64 37.89
C GLN A 77 34.02 -27.91 38.71
N PRO A 78 34.12 -27.86 40.05
CA PRO A 78 33.79 -28.99 40.91
C PRO A 78 32.33 -29.42 40.74
N CYS A 79 32.04 -30.69 41.06
CA CYS A 79 30.72 -31.28 40.85
C CYS A 79 29.62 -30.54 41.63
N PRO A 80 28.54 -30.06 40.97
CA PRO A 80 27.51 -29.23 41.61
C PRO A 80 26.69 -29.97 42.66
N ARG A 81 26.75 -31.31 42.70
CA ARG A 81 26.07 -32.15 43.69
C ARG A 81 26.88 -32.43 44.95
N LEU A 82 28.09 -31.90 45.07
CA LEU A 82 28.95 -32.11 46.25
C LEU A 82 28.28 -31.58 47.52
N PRO A 83 28.39 -32.29 48.66
CA PRO A 83 27.80 -31.86 49.94
C PRO A 83 28.26 -30.47 50.40
N GLN A 84 29.50 -30.08 50.07
CA GLN A 84 30.07 -28.76 50.37
C GLN A 84 29.51 -27.61 49.50
N ILE A 85 28.72 -27.92 48.47
CA ILE A 85 28.13 -26.93 47.55
C ILE A 85 26.61 -26.87 47.74
N VAL A 86 25.97 -28.01 47.99
CA VAL A 86 24.52 -28.08 48.22
C VAL A 86 24.24 -27.91 49.71
N HIS A 87 23.77 -26.72 50.12
CA HIS A 87 23.44 -26.43 51.52
C HIS A 87 21.94 -26.47 51.85
N CYS A 88 21.08 -26.62 50.84
CA CYS A 88 19.62 -26.55 51.02
C CYS A 88 18.90 -27.78 50.40
N CYS A 89 17.63 -27.96 50.78
CA CYS A 89 16.69 -28.88 50.12
C CYS A 89 16.67 -28.64 48.60
N PRO A 90 16.15 -29.60 47.80
CA PRO A 90 15.90 -29.39 46.39
C PRO A 90 15.09 -28.13 46.09
N CYS A 91 14.21 -27.72 47.01
CA CYS A 91 13.38 -26.51 46.96
C CYS A 91 14.09 -25.19 47.26
N GLY A 92 15.30 -25.21 47.83
CA GLY A 92 16.01 -24.02 48.33
C GLY A 92 15.48 -23.43 49.66
N GLN A 93 14.30 -23.81 50.14
CA GLN A 93 13.64 -23.19 51.30
C GLN A 93 14.17 -23.63 52.68
N THR A 94 14.68 -24.85 52.82
CA THR A 94 15.21 -25.39 54.09
C THR A 94 16.69 -25.70 53.94
N SER A 95 17.54 -25.30 54.89
CA SER A 95 18.93 -25.74 54.94
C SER A 95 19.04 -27.22 55.31
N LEU A 96 20.03 -27.92 54.76
CA LEU A 96 20.30 -29.33 55.05
C LEU A 96 20.68 -29.54 56.52
N SER A 97 21.37 -28.59 57.15
CA SER A 97 21.71 -28.63 58.57
C SER A 97 20.47 -28.77 59.45
N LYS A 98 19.39 -28.04 59.11
CA LYS A 98 18.12 -28.13 59.83
C LYS A 98 17.34 -29.41 59.52
N LEU A 99 17.56 -30.03 58.36
CA LEU A 99 16.98 -31.33 58.03
C LEU A 99 17.69 -32.48 58.75
N LEU A 100 19.00 -32.34 59.00
CA LEU A 100 19.78 -33.28 59.82
C LEU A 100 19.29 -33.30 61.27
N GLU A 101 19.00 -32.13 61.85
CA GLU A 101 18.38 -32.00 63.19
C GLU A 101 17.01 -32.67 63.29
N LEU A 102 16.29 -32.74 62.16
CA LEU A 102 14.98 -33.40 62.05
C LEU A 102 15.08 -34.91 61.71
N GLY A 103 16.29 -35.49 61.72
CA GLY A 103 16.52 -36.92 61.55
C GLY A 103 16.79 -37.40 60.12
N CYS A 104 17.09 -36.50 59.17
CA CYS A 104 17.49 -36.89 57.81
C CYS A 104 18.93 -37.40 57.74
N MET A 105 19.27 -38.21 56.73
CA MET A 105 20.64 -38.73 56.55
C MET A 105 21.63 -37.67 56.06
N GLU A 106 22.84 -37.68 56.62
CA GLU A 106 23.97 -36.86 56.15
C GLU A 106 24.51 -37.39 54.82
N ARG A 107 24.71 -36.48 53.85
CA ARG A 107 25.29 -36.79 52.53
C ARG A 107 26.81 -36.79 52.64
N LYS A 108 27.45 -37.91 52.25
CA LYS A 108 28.92 -38.06 52.20
C LYS A 108 29.43 -38.00 50.76
N LEU A 109 28.62 -38.44 49.81
CA LEU A 109 28.98 -38.52 48.40
C LEU A 109 28.04 -37.68 47.54
N CYS A 110 28.52 -37.26 46.36
CA CYS A 110 27.72 -36.53 45.39
C CYS A 110 26.56 -37.36 44.78
N THR A 111 26.60 -38.68 44.92
CA THR A 111 25.58 -39.64 44.51
C THR A 111 24.43 -39.77 45.52
N ASP A 112 24.63 -39.33 46.76
CA ASP A 112 23.60 -39.45 47.79
C ASP A 112 22.42 -38.53 47.46
N PRO A 113 21.17 -39.00 47.63
CA PRO A 113 19.97 -38.22 47.33
C PRO A 113 19.90 -36.97 48.21
N ILE A 114 19.33 -35.89 47.66
CA ILE A 114 19.18 -34.64 48.42
C ILE A 114 17.86 -34.72 49.20
N PRO A 115 17.86 -34.64 50.54
CA PRO A 115 16.64 -34.81 51.33
C PRO A 115 15.62 -33.70 51.04
N SER A 116 14.38 -34.11 50.80
CA SER A 116 13.24 -33.21 50.64
C SER A 116 12.74 -32.71 51.99
N CYS A 117 12.38 -31.44 52.09
CA CYS A 117 11.91 -30.86 53.35
C CYS A 117 10.42 -31.08 53.66
N GLY A 118 9.68 -31.79 52.81
CA GLY A 118 8.23 -32.03 52.98
C GLY A 118 7.34 -30.80 52.82
N ARG A 119 7.89 -29.59 52.60
CA ARG A 119 7.11 -28.37 52.32
C ARG A 119 6.79 -28.23 50.84
N THR A 120 5.81 -27.40 50.50
CA THR A 120 5.50 -27.05 49.11
C THR A 120 6.72 -26.39 48.44
N CYS A 121 7.07 -26.85 47.24
CA CYS A 121 8.32 -26.48 46.55
C CYS A 121 8.42 -24.97 46.32
N GLY A 122 7.32 -24.31 45.91
CA GLY A 122 7.23 -22.86 45.78
C GLY A 122 8.11 -22.25 44.68
N LYS A 123 8.90 -23.06 43.95
CA LYS A 123 9.73 -22.59 42.84
C LYS A 123 8.87 -22.02 41.70
N PRO A 124 9.29 -20.91 41.07
CA PRO A 124 8.60 -20.37 39.91
C PRO A 124 8.68 -21.37 38.74
N LEU A 125 7.53 -21.67 38.15
CA LEU A 125 7.40 -22.59 37.02
C LEU A 125 7.75 -21.87 35.70
N PRO A 126 8.22 -22.61 34.67
CA PRO A 126 8.56 -22.04 33.37
C PRO A 126 7.37 -21.41 32.62
N CYS A 127 6.13 -21.68 33.05
CA CYS A 127 4.93 -21.01 32.55
C CYS A 127 4.68 -19.63 33.18
N SER A 128 5.59 -19.14 34.02
CA SER A 128 5.57 -17.79 34.55
C SER A 128 5.58 -16.80 33.40
N SER A 129 4.48 -16.06 33.24
CA SER A 129 4.36 -14.95 32.30
C SER A 129 4.56 -13.62 33.05
N TYR A 130 4.81 -12.52 32.33
CA TYR A 130 5.00 -11.19 32.93
C TYR A 130 3.84 -10.78 33.88
N ASP A 131 2.62 -11.21 33.56
CA ASP A 131 1.41 -10.86 34.32
C ASP A 131 1.05 -11.88 35.43
N ALA A 132 1.67 -13.07 35.45
CA ALA A 132 1.37 -14.10 36.44
C ALA A 132 2.55 -15.07 36.65
N VAL A 133 3.17 -15.00 37.84
CA VAL A 133 4.17 -15.96 38.29
C VAL A 133 3.45 -17.16 38.90
N HIS A 134 3.55 -18.31 38.24
CA HIS A 134 3.02 -19.56 38.78
C HIS A 134 4.09 -20.27 39.58
N THR A 135 3.78 -20.66 40.81
CA THR A 135 4.68 -21.42 41.69
C THR A 135 4.31 -22.89 41.73
N CYS A 136 5.29 -23.74 42.02
CA CYS A 136 5.08 -25.18 42.15
C CYS A 136 4.32 -25.52 43.44
N GLU A 137 3.12 -26.10 43.29
CA GLU A 137 2.26 -26.55 44.40
C GLU A 137 2.62 -27.96 44.92
N ASN A 138 3.49 -28.68 44.21
CA ASN A 138 3.95 -29.99 44.66
C ASN A 138 4.84 -29.89 45.90
N LEU A 139 4.89 -30.97 46.67
CA LEU A 139 5.87 -31.12 47.75
C LEU A 139 7.30 -31.06 47.19
N CYS A 140 8.25 -30.71 48.06
CA CYS A 140 9.67 -30.64 47.73
C CYS A 140 10.12 -31.95 47.04
N HIS A 141 10.57 -31.82 45.79
CA HIS A 141 10.94 -32.94 44.93
C HIS A 141 12.31 -32.67 44.30
N GLU A 142 12.99 -33.73 43.90
CA GLU A 142 14.21 -33.64 43.10
C GLU A 142 13.84 -33.51 41.61
N GLY A 143 14.59 -32.70 40.84
CA GLY A 143 14.36 -32.50 39.40
C GLY A 143 13.52 -31.27 39.01
N GLU A 144 13.15 -31.17 37.73
CA GLU A 144 12.39 -30.06 37.19
C GLU A 144 10.91 -30.11 37.62
N CYS A 145 10.34 -28.94 37.93
CA CYS A 145 8.94 -28.88 38.35
C CYS A 145 7.98 -29.25 37.20
N GLY A 146 6.97 -30.05 37.54
CA GLY A 146 6.00 -30.66 36.63
C GLY A 146 5.07 -29.68 35.89
N GLN A 147 4.00 -30.22 35.31
CA GLN A 147 2.98 -29.41 34.64
C GLN A 147 2.26 -28.51 35.63
N CYS A 148 2.00 -27.26 35.22
CA CYS A 148 1.18 -26.35 36.00
C CYS A 148 -0.31 -26.60 35.68
N SER A 149 -1.14 -26.70 36.71
CA SER A 149 -2.61 -26.85 36.64
C SER A 149 -3.34 -25.53 36.37
N ARG A 150 -2.63 -24.40 36.43
CA ARG A 150 -3.20 -23.06 36.24
C ARG A 150 -3.33 -22.72 34.75
N THR A 151 -4.12 -21.70 34.47
CA THR A 151 -4.30 -21.12 33.14
C THR A 151 -3.50 -19.83 33.00
N SER A 152 -2.79 -19.67 31.90
CA SER A 152 -2.11 -18.42 31.54
C SER A 152 -2.90 -17.70 30.45
N LYS A 153 -2.83 -16.37 30.46
CA LYS A 153 -3.43 -15.52 29.43
C LYS A 153 -2.44 -15.36 28.28
N VAL A 154 -2.85 -15.75 27.08
CA VAL A 154 -2.04 -15.60 25.87
C VAL A 154 -2.72 -14.60 24.93
N TYR A 155 -1.94 -13.62 24.49
CA TYR A 155 -2.38 -12.63 23.51
C TYR A 155 -2.35 -13.23 22.11
N CYS A 156 -3.36 -12.91 21.32
CA CYS A 156 -3.36 -13.17 19.88
C CYS A 156 -2.18 -12.46 19.23
N ARG A 157 -1.69 -12.98 18.09
CA ARG A 157 -0.64 -12.33 17.30
C ARG A 157 -0.96 -10.87 16.94
N CYS A 158 -2.23 -10.55 16.72
CA CYS A 158 -2.70 -9.17 16.46
C CYS A 158 -2.94 -8.33 17.74
N ALA A 159 -2.65 -8.87 18.93
CA ALA A 159 -2.85 -8.29 20.27
C ALA A 159 -4.29 -7.85 20.61
N LEU A 160 -5.29 -8.16 19.76
CA LEU A 160 -6.67 -7.71 19.93
C LEU A 160 -7.56 -8.65 20.74
N LYS A 161 -7.18 -9.93 20.84
CA LYS A 161 -7.92 -10.92 21.62
C LYS A 161 -6.97 -11.58 22.61
N LEU A 162 -7.50 -11.85 23.79
CA LEU A 162 -6.85 -12.58 24.85
C LEU A 162 -7.59 -13.90 25.03
N LYS A 163 -6.85 -15.02 25.11
CA LYS A 163 -7.41 -16.34 25.38
C LYS A 163 -6.70 -16.95 26.57
N GLU A 164 -7.47 -17.52 27.48
CA GLU A 164 -6.95 -18.28 28.61
C GLU A 164 -6.66 -19.70 28.16
N VAL A 165 -5.43 -20.15 28.34
CA VAL A 165 -4.98 -21.49 27.96
C VAL A 165 -4.33 -22.19 29.16
N PRO A 166 -4.58 -23.49 29.38
CA PRO A 166 -3.90 -24.24 30.43
C PRO A 166 -2.39 -24.28 30.21
N CYS A 167 -1.61 -24.06 31.27
CA CYS A 167 -0.15 -24.10 31.20
C CYS A 167 0.40 -25.47 30.74
N ALA A 168 -0.32 -26.56 31.00
CA ALA A 168 0.01 -27.89 30.49
C ALA A 168 0.12 -27.93 28.95
N SER A 169 -0.68 -27.14 28.24
CA SER A 169 -0.69 -27.07 26.77
C SER A 169 0.40 -26.14 26.20
N LEU A 170 0.99 -25.27 27.02
CA LEU A 170 1.99 -24.28 26.61
C LEU A 170 3.39 -24.85 26.45
N LYS A 171 3.76 -25.92 27.19
CA LYS A 171 5.10 -26.54 27.11
C LYS A 171 5.44 -27.09 25.71
N ASN A 172 4.43 -27.43 24.89
CA ASN A 172 4.63 -28.05 23.56
C ASN A 172 4.34 -27.14 22.36
N GLN A 173 3.94 -25.87 22.56
CA GLN A 173 3.53 -24.97 21.45
C GLN A 173 4.40 -23.70 21.35
N VAL A 174 5.71 -23.84 21.49
CA VAL A 174 6.67 -22.73 21.35
C VAL A 174 6.68 -22.08 19.94
N LYS A 175 5.95 -22.61 18.95
CA LYS A 175 6.01 -22.11 17.56
C LYS A 175 4.71 -21.64 16.91
N VAL A 176 3.54 -21.72 17.56
CA VAL A 176 2.29 -21.26 16.91
C VAL A 176 1.61 -20.20 17.77
N PRO A 177 1.76 -18.91 17.42
CA PRO A 177 0.99 -17.83 18.04
C PRO A 177 -0.50 -18.11 17.90
N PHE A 178 -1.29 -17.82 18.94
CA PHE A 178 -2.74 -17.83 18.83
C PHE A 178 -3.18 -16.87 17.71
N LEU A 179 -3.85 -17.41 16.68
CA LEU A 179 -4.42 -16.65 15.56
C LEU A 179 -5.91 -16.50 15.78
N CYS A 180 -6.43 -15.29 15.65
CA CYS A 180 -7.87 -15.04 15.73
C CYS A 180 -8.52 -14.95 14.34
N ASP A 181 -9.78 -15.36 14.24
CA ASP A 181 -10.60 -15.25 13.02
C ASP A 181 -11.03 -13.81 12.67
N LYS A 182 -10.49 -12.79 13.36
CA LYS A 182 -10.88 -11.39 13.13
C LYS A 182 -10.22 -10.87 11.85
N ARG A 183 -11.04 -10.40 10.91
CA ARG A 183 -10.60 -9.66 9.73
C ARG A 183 -10.22 -8.22 10.07
N CYS A 184 -9.12 -7.74 9.50
CA CYS A 184 -8.67 -6.37 9.71
C CYS A 184 -9.51 -5.36 8.92
N ASN A 185 -10.18 -4.45 9.63
CA ASN A 185 -10.98 -3.38 9.03
C ASN A 185 -10.20 -2.08 8.77
N LYS A 186 -8.87 -2.07 9.00
CA LYS A 186 -8.06 -0.88 8.73
C LYS A 186 -8.06 -0.57 7.23
N LYS A 187 -8.20 0.72 6.92
CA LYS A 187 -8.09 1.21 5.55
C LYS A 187 -6.63 1.05 5.10
N LEU A 188 -6.44 0.50 3.91
CA LEU A 188 -5.16 0.47 3.23
C LEU A 188 -4.68 1.90 2.95
N SER A 189 -3.40 2.04 2.58
CA SER A 189 -2.72 3.29 2.30
C SER A 189 -3.46 4.09 1.24
N CYS A 190 -4.13 3.45 0.28
CA CYS A 190 -4.99 4.10 -0.72
C CYS A 190 -6.24 4.82 -0.17
N GLY A 191 -6.65 4.56 1.07
CA GLY A 191 -7.82 5.19 1.72
C GLY A 191 -9.20 4.67 1.26
N ARG A 192 -9.29 3.90 0.17
CA ARG A 192 -10.54 3.32 -0.35
C ARG A 192 -10.71 1.83 -0.01
N HIS A 193 -9.63 1.06 -0.03
CA HIS A 193 -9.67 -0.38 0.21
C HIS A 193 -9.47 -0.70 1.69
N LYS A 194 -10.05 -1.81 2.16
CA LYS A 194 -9.85 -2.36 3.50
C LYS A 194 -8.94 -3.58 3.42
N CYS A 195 -8.12 -3.79 4.44
CA CYS A 195 -7.17 -4.90 4.50
C CYS A 195 -7.85 -6.27 4.37
N ASN A 196 -8.90 -6.53 5.15
CA ASN A 196 -9.64 -7.80 5.23
C ASN A 196 -8.81 -9.05 5.58
N GLU A 197 -7.48 -8.96 5.73
CA GLU A 197 -6.61 -10.04 6.17
C GLU A 197 -7.01 -10.53 7.57
N THR A 198 -7.03 -11.86 7.75
CA THR A 198 -7.30 -12.51 9.03
C THR A 198 -6.09 -12.38 9.96
N CYS A 199 -6.29 -11.86 11.17
CA CYS A 199 -5.22 -11.69 12.16
C CYS A 199 -4.03 -10.82 11.68
N CYS A 200 -4.31 -9.73 10.96
CA CYS A 200 -3.29 -8.79 10.49
C CYS A 200 -2.46 -8.18 11.65
N VAL A 201 -1.13 -8.19 11.50
CA VAL A 201 -0.16 -7.58 12.44
C VAL A 201 0.42 -6.27 11.94
N ASP A 202 0.30 -6.00 10.64
CA ASP A 202 0.96 -4.87 10.00
C ASP A 202 0.40 -3.54 10.50
N LYS A 203 1.32 -2.62 10.82
CA LYS A 203 0.97 -1.23 11.13
C LYS A 203 0.69 -0.46 9.84
N ASP A 204 1.45 -0.73 8.78
CA ASP A 204 1.33 -0.11 7.47
C ASP A 204 0.63 -1.06 6.48
N HIS A 205 -0.54 -0.65 5.99
CA HIS A 205 -1.35 -1.48 5.10
C HIS A 205 -1.19 -0.99 3.67
N LYS A 206 -0.24 -1.53 2.91
CA LYS A 206 0.00 -1.09 1.51
C LYS A 206 -1.05 -1.67 0.57
N CYS A 207 -1.60 -0.85 -0.32
CA CYS A 207 -2.52 -1.31 -1.35
C CYS A 207 -1.76 -1.68 -2.64
N SER A 208 -1.73 -2.96 -2.99
CA SER A 208 -1.09 -3.46 -4.23
C SER A 208 -2.02 -3.45 -5.45
N LEU A 209 -3.27 -2.99 -5.29
CA LEU A 209 -4.21 -2.88 -6.40
C LEU A 209 -3.82 -1.71 -7.30
N ILE A 210 -3.94 -1.86 -8.61
CA ILE A 210 -3.76 -0.78 -9.57
C ILE A 210 -4.94 0.20 -9.49
N CYS A 211 -4.69 1.50 -9.61
CA CYS A 211 -5.71 2.54 -9.43
C CYS A 211 -6.83 2.46 -10.47
N GLY A 212 -6.49 2.30 -11.75
CA GLY A 212 -7.43 2.07 -12.86
C GLY A 212 -8.38 3.23 -13.18
N ARG A 213 -8.30 4.38 -12.48
CA ARG A 213 -9.14 5.55 -12.74
C ARG A 213 -8.76 6.22 -14.05
N LYS A 214 -9.75 6.77 -14.74
CA LYS A 214 -9.56 7.55 -15.97
C LYS A 214 -8.76 8.81 -15.64
N LEU A 215 -7.66 9.02 -16.36
CA LEU A 215 -6.79 10.18 -16.20
C LEU A 215 -7.47 11.44 -16.74
N ASN A 216 -6.90 12.61 -16.44
CA ASN A 216 -7.39 13.91 -16.91
C ASN A 216 -7.49 14.02 -18.44
N CYS A 217 -6.71 13.25 -19.18
CA CYS A 217 -6.78 13.19 -20.65
C CYS A 217 -8.05 12.53 -21.20
N GLY A 218 -8.86 11.88 -20.35
CA GLY A 218 -10.15 11.32 -20.78
C GLY A 218 -10.05 10.10 -21.70
N ILE A 219 -8.86 9.54 -21.93
CA ILE A 219 -8.63 8.35 -22.78
C ILE A 219 -7.87 7.28 -21.98
N HIS A 220 -6.76 7.65 -21.34
CA HIS A 220 -5.91 6.72 -20.61
C HIS A 220 -6.37 6.45 -19.17
N ARG A 221 -5.99 5.29 -18.63
CA ARG A 221 -6.25 4.87 -17.25
C ARG A 221 -4.97 4.89 -16.42
N CYS A 222 -5.09 5.12 -15.13
CA CYS A 222 -3.97 5.16 -14.20
C CYS A 222 -3.44 3.74 -13.93
N GLU A 223 -2.19 3.48 -14.33
CA GLU A 223 -1.48 2.21 -14.14
C GLU A 223 -0.67 2.15 -12.82
N GLU A 224 -0.64 3.25 -12.08
CA GLU A 224 0.04 3.31 -10.79
C GLU A 224 -0.68 2.50 -9.72
N PRO A 225 0.05 1.99 -8.70
CA PRO A 225 -0.54 1.45 -7.48
C PRO A 225 -1.55 2.42 -6.86
N CYS A 226 -2.57 1.89 -6.21
CA CYS A 226 -3.65 2.68 -5.67
C CYS A 226 -3.11 3.68 -4.65
N HIS A 227 -3.20 4.96 -5.01
CA HIS A 227 -2.66 6.07 -4.25
C HIS A 227 -3.80 6.92 -3.66
N ARG A 228 -3.43 7.82 -2.74
CA ARG A 228 -4.36 8.85 -2.24
C ARG A 228 -4.38 10.06 -3.17
N GLY A 229 -5.52 10.75 -3.23
CA GLY A 229 -5.69 11.96 -4.02
C GLY A 229 -6.04 11.71 -5.50
N ASN A 230 -5.90 12.75 -6.31
CA ASN A 230 -6.13 12.70 -7.75
C ASN A 230 -4.99 11.95 -8.44
N CYS A 231 -5.33 11.25 -9.53
CA CYS A 231 -4.33 10.61 -10.36
C CYS A 231 -3.40 11.66 -10.97
N GLN A 232 -2.15 11.26 -11.19
CA GLN A 232 -1.17 12.12 -11.85
C GLN A 232 -1.63 12.45 -13.28
N LYS A 233 -0.92 13.40 -13.91
CA LYS A 233 -1.16 13.77 -15.31
C LYS A 233 -0.88 12.54 -16.18
N CYS A 234 -1.51 12.48 -17.35
CA CYS A 234 -1.15 11.45 -18.32
C CYS A 234 0.31 11.60 -18.74
N TRP A 235 1.09 10.52 -18.61
CA TRP A 235 2.51 10.46 -18.95
C TRP A 235 2.74 10.22 -20.45
N GLN A 236 1.68 9.89 -21.19
CA GLN A 236 1.78 9.69 -22.63
C GLN A 236 2.04 11.01 -23.34
N THR A 237 3.02 10.99 -24.24
CA THR A 237 3.38 12.11 -25.11
C THR A 237 3.30 11.65 -26.56
N SER A 238 2.83 12.52 -27.46
CA SER A 238 2.91 12.25 -28.89
C SER A 238 4.23 12.80 -29.44
N PHE A 239 4.80 12.07 -30.39
CA PHE A 239 5.99 12.48 -31.15
C PHE A 239 5.62 13.10 -32.50
N GLU A 240 4.32 13.34 -32.71
CA GLU A 240 3.78 14.04 -33.87
C GLU A 240 3.54 15.51 -33.53
N GLU A 241 3.75 16.37 -34.52
CA GLU A 241 3.48 17.80 -34.44
C GLU A 241 1.98 18.03 -34.29
N LEU A 242 1.58 18.86 -33.31
CA LEU A 242 0.18 19.22 -33.11
C LEU A 242 -0.08 20.57 -33.77
N THR A 243 -0.81 20.57 -34.88
CA THR A 243 -1.09 21.78 -35.66
C THR A 243 -2.50 22.33 -35.41
N CYS A 244 -2.72 23.63 -35.68
CA CYS A 244 -4.09 24.13 -35.90
C CYS A 244 -4.73 23.38 -37.08
N TYR A 245 -6.05 23.46 -37.20
CA TYR A 245 -6.77 22.93 -38.36
C TYR A 245 -6.25 23.51 -39.69
N CYS A 246 -5.76 24.74 -39.65
CA CYS A 246 -5.21 25.48 -40.77
C CYS A 246 -3.75 25.14 -41.14
N GLY A 247 -3.02 24.37 -40.34
CA GLY A 247 -1.57 24.18 -40.45
C GLY A 247 -0.68 25.40 -40.11
N GLY A 248 -1.23 26.61 -39.99
CA GLY A 248 -0.46 27.84 -39.75
C GLY A 248 0.12 28.04 -38.34
N SER A 249 -0.24 27.22 -37.36
CA SER A 249 0.36 27.25 -36.02
C SER A 249 0.63 25.82 -35.57
N VAL A 250 1.82 25.57 -35.01
CA VAL A 250 2.35 24.23 -34.75
C VAL A 250 2.96 24.17 -33.34
N ILE A 251 2.62 23.12 -32.59
CA ILE A 251 3.31 22.73 -31.36
C ILE A 251 4.20 21.52 -31.69
N TYR A 252 5.51 21.69 -31.47
CA TYR A 252 6.48 20.64 -31.75
C TYR A 252 6.55 19.59 -30.64
N PRO A 253 6.89 18.33 -30.97
CA PRO A 253 7.12 17.26 -30.00
C PRO A 253 8.17 17.59 -28.94
N PRO A 254 8.05 17.04 -27.70
CA PRO A 254 7.03 16.10 -27.24
C PRO A 254 5.74 16.80 -26.77
N VAL A 255 4.59 16.42 -27.34
CA VAL A 255 3.29 17.03 -26.98
C VAL A 255 2.59 16.17 -25.93
N PRO A 256 2.31 16.69 -24.71
CA PRO A 256 1.61 15.94 -23.67
C PRO A 256 0.21 15.52 -24.09
N CYS A 257 -0.22 14.32 -23.72
CA CYS A 257 -1.58 13.85 -23.97
C CYS A 257 -2.63 14.77 -23.32
N GLY A 258 -3.61 15.20 -24.12
CA GLY A 258 -4.65 16.16 -23.71
C GLY A 258 -4.29 17.62 -23.96
N THR A 259 -3.16 17.92 -24.60
CA THR A 259 -2.83 19.28 -25.07
C THR A 259 -3.81 19.67 -26.17
N ARG A 260 -4.42 20.86 -26.04
CA ARG A 260 -5.32 21.41 -27.07
C ARG A 260 -4.49 21.99 -28.22
N PRO A 261 -5.01 21.98 -29.46
CA PRO A 261 -4.34 22.62 -30.59
C PRO A 261 -4.00 24.09 -30.30
N PRO A 262 -2.89 24.62 -30.89
CA PRO A 262 -2.47 26.01 -30.66
C PRO A 262 -3.49 27.01 -31.19
N GLU A 263 -3.64 28.15 -30.50
CA GLU A 263 -4.46 29.27 -30.96
C GLU A 263 -3.85 29.88 -32.23
N CYS A 264 -4.64 29.96 -33.30
CA CYS A 264 -4.19 30.50 -34.57
C CYS A 264 -4.96 31.77 -34.93
N LYS A 265 -4.24 32.83 -35.29
CA LYS A 265 -4.81 34.15 -35.67
C LYS A 265 -5.17 34.26 -37.16
N ASN A 266 -4.82 33.26 -37.97
CA ASN A 266 -5.15 33.26 -39.39
C ASN A 266 -6.66 33.12 -39.60
N PRO A 267 -7.22 33.70 -40.69
CA PRO A 267 -8.62 33.48 -41.03
C PRO A 267 -8.90 31.99 -41.23
N CYS A 268 -10.11 31.55 -40.83
CA CYS A 268 -10.52 30.16 -40.97
C CYS A 268 -10.57 29.75 -42.46
N THR A 269 -10.03 28.56 -42.77
CA THR A 269 -9.94 28.01 -44.13
C THR A 269 -11.04 26.99 -44.46
N ARG A 270 -12.00 26.80 -43.54
CA ARG A 270 -13.09 25.83 -43.72
C ARG A 270 -14.09 26.29 -44.78
N PRO A 271 -14.79 25.36 -45.46
CA PRO A 271 -15.84 25.74 -46.40
C PRO A 271 -16.97 26.47 -45.67
N HIS A 272 -17.39 27.60 -46.22
CA HIS A 272 -18.48 28.41 -45.70
C HIS A 272 -19.53 28.58 -46.79
N GLU A 273 -20.81 28.53 -46.41
CA GLU A 273 -21.94 28.68 -47.33
C GLU A 273 -22.25 30.14 -47.67
N CYS A 274 -21.36 31.08 -47.33
CA CYS A 274 -21.57 32.51 -47.49
C CYS A 274 -20.55 33.14 -48.43
N ASP A 275 -21.01 34.01 -49.32
CA ASP A 275 -20.23 34.65 -50.41
C ASP A 275 -19.34 35.83 -49.97
N HIS A 276 -19.07 35.99 -48.67
CA HIS A 276 -18.33 37.15 -48.14
C HIS A 276 -17.10 36.72 -47.33
N PRO A 277 -16.08 37.61 -47.19
CA PRO A 277 -14.83 37.29 -46.52
C PRO A 277 -15.04 36.79 -45.08
N VAL A 278 -14.24 35.79 -44.71
CA VAL A 278 -14.33 35.11 -43.42
C VAL A 278 -13.82 36.01 -42.31
N TYR A 279 -14.69 36.36 -41.36
CA TYR A 279 -14.39 37.27 -40.25
C TYR A 279 -14.25 36.54 -38.90
N HIS A 280 -13.58 35.38 -38.89
CA HIS A 280 -13.18 34.71 -37.65
C HIS A 280 -11.84 34.00 -37.82
N SER A 281 -11.10 33.90 -36.72
CA SER A 281 -9.83 33.20 -36.68
C SER A 281 -10.01 31.69 -36.73
N CYS A 282 -8.95 30.97 -37.09
CA CYS A 282 -8.93 29.52 -37.03
C CYS A 282 -9.19 29.05 -35.59
N HIS A 283 -10.01 28.00 -35.49
CA HIS A 283 -10.55 27.51 -34.25
C HIS A 283 -10.52 25.97 -34.27
N SER A 284 -10.61 25.36 -33.09
CA SER A 284 -10.43 23.90 -32.94
C SER A 284 -11.74 23.12 -32.93
N GLU A 285 -12.88 23.79 -32.67
CA GLU A 285 -14.20 23.16 -32.60
C GLU A 285 -14.66 22.64 -33.97
N GLU A 286 -15.56 21.67 -34.01
CA GLU A 286 -16.08 21.09 -35.27
C GLU A 286 -16.96 22.06 -36.06
N LYS A 287 -17.70 22.93 -35.38
CA LYS A 287 -18.60 23.91 -36.00
C LYS A 287 -17.97 25.29 -35.99
N CYS A 288 -17.99 25.96 -37.13
CA CYS A 288 -17.55 27.34 -37.22
C CYS A 288 -18.47 28.27 -36.41
N PRO A 289 -17.92 29.32 -35.79
CA PRO A 289 -18.73 30.34 -35.13
C PRO A 289 -19.69 30.99 -36.14
N PRO A 290 -20.90 31.43 -35.70
CA PRO A 290 -21.90 32.02 -36.58
C PRO A 290 -21.35 33.30 -37.24
N CYS A 291 -21.60 33.45 -38.53
CA CYS A 291 -21.07 34.59 -39.27
C CYS A 291 -21.82 35.89 -38.94
N THR A 292 -21.11 36.85 -38.35
CA THR A 292 -21.62 38.18 -37.97
C THR A 292 -21.51 39.23 -39.08
N TYR A 293 -21.02 38.84 -40.27
CA TYR A 293 -20.89 39.74 -41.40
C TYR A 293 -22.25 40.31 -41.79
N LEU A 294 -22.31 41.62 -42.02
CA LEU A 294 -23.55 42.33 -42.27
C LEU A 294 -23.93 42.27 -43.75
N VAL A 295 -25.07 41.67 -44.06
CA VAL A 295 -25.63 41.53 -45.40
C VAL A 295 -27.01 42.18 -45.51
N GLN A 296 -27.48 42.35 -46.74
CA GLN A 296 -28.85 42.78 -47.02
C GLN A 296 -29.74 41.55 -47.20
N LYS A 297 -30.84 41.47 -46.45
CA LYS A 297 -31.78 40.34 -46.51
C LYS A 297 -33.22 40.81 -46.47
N TRP A 298 -34.08 40.08 -47.17
CA TRP A 298 -35.52 40.25 -47.10
C TRP A 298 -36.05 39.76 -45.76
N CYS A 299 -37.08 40.43 -45.23
CA CYS A 299 -37.79 39.91 -44.08
C CYS A 299 -38.53 38.60 -44.41
N MET A 300 -38.93 37.84 -43.38
CA MET A 300 -39.59 36.52 -43.50
C MET A 300 -40.85 36.57 -44.39
N GLY A 301 -41.57 37.69 -44.38
CA GLY A 301 -42.74 37.93 -45.23
C GLY A 301 -42.46 38.60 -46.58
N ARG A 302 -41.18 38.90 -46.90
CA ARG A 302 -40.72 39.64 -48.10
C ARG A 302 -41.36 41.03 -48.28
N HIS A 303 -41.69 41.72 -47.18
CA HIS A 303 -42.25 43.08 -47.21
C HIS A 303 -41.20 44.17 -47.48
N GLU A 304 -39.99 44.02 -46.91
CA GLU A 304 -38.93 45.04 -46.99
C GLU A 304 -37.55 44.37 -46.99
N LEU A 305 -36.60 44.97 -47.73
CA LEU A 305 -35.19 44.60 -47.73
C LEU A 305 -34.47 45.38 -46.63
N ARG A 306 -33.96 44.67 -45.60
CA ARG A 306 -33.22 45.29 -44.50
C ARG A 306 -31.71 45.13 -44.70
N SER A 307 -30.98 46.23 -44.54
CA SER A 307 -29.53 46.25 -44.47
C SER A 307 -29.04 46.05 -43.02
N ASN A 308 -27.74 45.78 -42.86
CA ASN A 308 -27.11 45.55 -41.56
C ASN A 308 -27.61 44.31 -40.81
N ILE A 309 -27.93 43.24 -41.53
CA ILE A 309 -28.35 41.99 -40.90
C ILE A 309 -27.19 40.99 -40.88
N PRO A 310 -26.80 40.47 -39.71
CA PRO A 310 -25.83 39.38 -39.60
C PRO A 310 -26.17 38.19 -40.51
N CYS A 311 -25.20 37.66 -41.25
CA CYS A 311 -25.40 36.58 -42.21
C CYS A 311 -26.01 35.33 -41.58
N TYR A 312 -25.67 34.99 -40.33
CA TYR A 312 -26.25 33.82 -39.66
C TYR A 312 -27.76 33.92 -39.45
N LEU A 313 -28.33 35.13 -39.44
CA LEU A 313 -29.77 35.34 -39.26
C LEU A 313 -30.49 35.11 -40.59
N THR A 314 -31.26 34.03 -40.67
CA THR A 314 -32.11 33.69 -41.83
C THR A 314 -33.52 34.26 -41.70
N ASP A 315 -34.01 34.39 -40.48
CA ASP A 315 -35.40 34.71 -40.16
C ASP A 315 -35.48 36.09 -39.50
N ILE A 316 -35.82 37.11 -40.31
CA ILE A 316 -35.82 38.52 -39.90
C ILE A 316 -37.24 39.09 -40.01
N SER A 317 -37.75 39.69 -38.94
CA SER A 317 -39.02 40.41 -38.97
C SER A 317 -38.80 41.89 -39.27
N CYS A 318 -39.59 42.46 -40.19
CA CYS A 318 -39.55 43.89 -40.50
C CYS A 318 -40.41 44.73 -39.53
N GLY A 319 -41.14 44.11 -38.59
CA GLY A 319 -42.06 44.80 -37.68
C GLY A 319 -43.34 45.36 -38.33
N LEU A 320 -43.39 45.42 -39.66
CA LEU A 320 -44.59 45.81 -40.42
C LEU A 320 -45.67 44.73 -40.37
N SER A 321 -46.93 45.15 -40.50
CA SER A 321 -48.05 44.25 -40.79
C SER A 321 -47.83 43.55 -42.13
N CYS A 322 -48.28 42.29 -42.24
CA CYS A 322 -48.05 41.50 -43.43
C CYS A 322 -48.86 42.00 -44.63
N ASP A 323 -50.08 42.48 -44.42
CA ASP A 323 -50.98 43.07 -45.42
C ASP A 323 -51.29 42.18 -46.66
N ARG A 324 -50.74 40.96 -46.71
CA ARG A 324 -51.00 39.96 -47.75
C ARG A 324 -52.46 39.52 -47.67
N MET A 325 -53.09 39.35 -48.84
CA MET A 325 -54.45 38.86 -48.95
C MET A 325 -54.57 37.44 -48.39
N LEU A 326 -55.56 37.24 -47.52
CA LEU A 326 -55.92 35.94 -46.97
C LEU A 326 -56.69 35.11 -48.02
N LYS A 327 -56.79 33.79 -47.82
CA LYS A 327 -57.49 32.86 -48.73
C LYS A 327 -58.98 33.22 -48.96
N CYS A 328 -59.59 34.02 -48.08
CA CYS A 328 -60.96 34.53 -48.24
C CYS A 328 -61.09 35.67 -49.28
N GLY A 329 -59.98 36.20 -49.83
CA GLY A 329 -60.00 37.22 -50.89
C GLY A 329 -60.43 38.64 -50.47
N MET A 330 -61.07 38.79 -49.30
CA MET A 330 -61.63 40.08 -48.84
C MET A 330 -60.91 40.69 -47.64
N HIS A 331 -60.02 39.95 -46.97
CA HIS A 331 -59.33 40.42 -45.79
C HIS A 331 -57.79 40.34 -45.90
N LYS A 332 -57.11 41.31 -45.28
CA LYS A 332 -55.64 41.41 -45.24
C LYS A 332 -55.11 40.86 -43.92
N CYS A 333 -53.95 40.20 -43.98
CA CYS A 333 -53.28 39.69 -42.79
C CYS A 333 -52.84 40.84 -41.86
N LYS A 334 -53.47 40.93 -40.68
CA LYS A 334 -53.14 41.93 -39.64
C LYS A 334 -52.00 41.49 -38.71
N ARG A 335 -51.40 40.31 -38.94
CA ARG A 335 -50.26 39.84 -38.15
C ARG A 335 -49.02 40.65 -38.51
N ILE A 336 -48.16 40.89 -37.52
CA ILE A 336 -46.80 41.35 -37.77
C ILE A 336 -46.06 40.32 -38.63
N CYS A 337 -45.03 40.76 -39.35
CA CYS A 337 -44.22 39.93 -40.24
C CYS A 337 -43.93 38.55 -39.62
N HIS A 338 -44.41 37.50 -40.28
CA HIS A 338 -44.36 36.12 -39.82
C HIS A 338 -43.79 35.20 -40.89
N LYS A 339 -43.29 34.03 -40.47
CA LYS A 339 -42.81 32.96 -41.35
C LYS A 339 -44.01 32.13 -41.84
N GLY A 340 -44.00 31.71 -43.10
CA GLY A 340 -45.02 30.82 -43.68
C GLY A 340 -46.18 31.54 -44.37
N GLU A 341 -47.11 30.77 -44.93
CA GLU A 341 -48.34 31.30 -45.53
C GLU A 341 -49.21 31.99 -44.46
N CYS A 342 -49.96 33.02 -44.86
CA CYS A 342 -50.94 33.68 -43.99
C CYS A 342 -52.16 32.76 -43.76
N LEU A 343 -51.93 31.63 -43.09
CA LEU A 343 -52.94 30.69 -42.67
C LEU A 343 -53.54 31.22 -41.36
N ILE A 344 -54.81 31.60 -41.44
CA ILE A 344 -55.68 31.51 -40.28
C ILE A 344 -56.13 30.06 -40.29
N ASP A 345 -55.96 29.33 -39.19
CA ASP A 345 -56.56 28.02 -38.96
C ASP A 345 -58.03 28.05 -39.45
N GLU A 346 -58.26 27.37 -40.57
CA GLU A 346 -59.53 26.99 -41.22
C GLU A 346 -60.61 28.05 -41.51
N GLU A 347 -60.77 29.16 -40.78
CA GLU A 347 -61.81 30.18 -41.06
C GLU A 347 -61.37 31.61 -40.68
N CYS A 348 -61.59 32.57 -41.58
CA CYS A 348 -61.19 33.97 -41.36
C CYS A 348 -62.09 34.66 -40.31
N ARG A 349 -61.77 34.57 -39.02
CA ARG A 349 -62.59 35.24 -37.96
C ARG A 349 -62.50 36.78 -37.93
N GLN A 350 -61.96 37.43 -38.97
CA GLN A 350 -61.87 38.88 -39.01
C GLN A 350 -63.26 39.49 -39.31
N PRO A 351 -63.64 40.58 -38.61
CA PRO A 351 -64.95 41.20 -38.79
C PRO A 351 -65.07 41.76 -40.20
N CYS A 352 -66.13 41.34 -40.91
CA CYS A 352 -66.41 41.77 -42.27
C CYS A 352 -66.68 43.29 -42.34
N THR A 353 -65.95 43.98 -43.21
CA THR A 353 -66.05 45.43 -43.43
C THR A 353 -67.05 45.82 -44.52
N ILE A 354 -67.79 44.86 -45.10
CA ILE A 354 -68.85 45.16 -46.08
C ILE A 354 -69.96 45.95 -45.39
N LEU A 355 -70.37 47.05 -46.01
CA LEU A 355 -71.46 47.90 -45.54
C LEU A 355 -72.80 47.19 -45.75
N ARG A 356 -73.62 47.13 -44.70
CA ARG A 356 -74.98 46.58 -44.78
C ARG A 356 -75.83 47.46 -45.68
N LEU A 357 -76.44 46.85 -46.71
CA LEU A 357 -77.21 47.52 -47.78
C LEU A 357 -78.33 48.45 -47.28
N HIS A 358 -78.84 48.20 -46.07
CA HIS A 358 -79.97 48.93 -45.49
C HIS A 358 -79.62 50.00 -44.46
N CYS A 359 -78.39 50.00 -43.90
CA CYS A 359 -78.05 50.94 -42.82
C CYS A 359 -76.62 51.49 -42.89
N ASN A 360 -75.86 51.21 -43.96
CA ASN A 360 -74.50 51.73 -44.18
C ASN A 360 -73.52 51.52 -43.00
N HIS A 361 -73.79 50.56 -42.12
CA HIS A 361 -72.88 50.16 -41.04
C HIS A 361 -72.08 48.92 -41.43
N PRO A 362 -70.82 48.79 -40.97
CA PRO A 362 -70.00 47.61 -41.22
C PRO A 362 -70.63 46.35 -40.61
N CYS A 363 -70.60 45.23 -41.35
CA CYS A 363 -71.28 44.00 -40.99
C CYS A 363 -70.85 43.41 -39.64
N MET A 364 -69.56 43.56 -39.26
CA MET A 364 -68.93 43.10 -38.00
C MET A 364 -69.10 41.60 -37.67
N SER A 365 -69.70 40.80 -38.56
CA SER A 365 -69.77 39.36 -38.42
C SER A 365 -68.42 38.73 -38.76
N PRO A 366 -68.03 37.61 -38.11
CA PRO A 366 -66.86 36.83 -38.53
C PRO A 366 -67.03 36.41 -40.00
N CYS A 367 -65.92 36.41 -40.78
CA CYS A 367 -65.93 36.18 -42.23
C CYS A 367 -66.35 34.77 -42.61
#